data_AF-A0A947SLC6-F1
#
_entry.id   AF-A0A947SLC6-F1
#
_cell.length_a   1.000
_cell.length_b   1.000
_cell.length_c   1.000
_cell.angle_alpha   90.00
_cell.angle_beta   90.00
_cell.angle_gamma   90.00
#
_symmetry.space_group_name_H-M   'P 1'
#
loop_
_entity.id
_entity.type
_entity.pdbx_description
1 polymer ?
#
loop_
_entity_poly.entity_id
_entity_poly.type
_entity_poly.pdbx_seq_one_letter_code
_entity_poly.pdbx_strand_id
1 'polypeptide(L)'
;MEQEKLNTFIRLLQKVQKQPNRTFDLGLIVKEPKSKMSSVKILEEIKKIATIEKITYDKLSVDEDVIENLVNIFEKDKWVFLEIKKDIGSPLLNQLKHLANYNSFQLIDYKEKDVFEMKMPKNSRLIVFAERDFIENKITYTHFYRLFGPTLSL
;
A
#
# COMPACT_ATOMS: atom_id res chain seq x y z
N MET A 1 18.19 15.45 -2.22
CA MET A 1 16.91 15.84 -1.61
C MET A 1 15.87 14.72 -1.68
N GLU A 2 15.55 14.16 -2.85
CA GLU A 2 14.56 13.05 -2.98
C GLU A 2 14.88 11.83 -2.10
N GLN A 3 16.14 11.37 -2.09
CA GLN A 3 16.58 10.26 -1.24
C GLN A 3 16.36 10.51 0.26
N GLU A 4 16.61 11.74 0.71
CA GLU A 4 16.43 12.12 2.11
C GLU A 4 14.96 12.17 2.50
N LYS A 5 14.09 12.66 1.59
CA LYS A 5 12.64 12.59 1.74
C LYS A 5 12.16 11.14 1.83
N LEU A 6 12.66 10.25 0.97
CA LEU A 6 12.35 8.82 0.99
C LEU A 6 12.77 8.17 2.32
N ASN A 7 14.00 8.43 2.79
CA ASN A 7 14.48 7.92 4.07
C ASN A 7 13.61 8.42 5.24
N THR A 8 13.18 9.67 5.20
CA THR A 8 12.28 10.25 6.22
C THR A 8 10.92 9.59 6.19
N PHE A 9 10.35 9.37 5.00
CA PHE A 9 9.08 8.66 4.81
C PHE A 9 9.13 7.24 5.37
N ILE A 10 10.18 6.47 5.09
CA ILE A 10 10.35 5.10 5.61
C ILE A 10 10.43 5.12 7.14
N ARG A 11 11.19 6.05 7.72
CA ARG A 11 11.28 6.23 9.18
C ARG A 11 9.93 6.60 9.82
N LEU A 12 9.09 7.38 9.14
CA LEU A 12 7.75 7.71 9.62
C LEU A 12 6.88 6.45 9.65
N LEU A 13 6.86 5.66 8.57
CA LEU A 13 6.11 4.40 8.52
C LEU A 13 6.52 3.43 9.64
N GLN A 14 7.82 3.34 9.95
CA GLN A 14 8.28 2.51 11.08
C GLN A 14 7.72 2.97 12.44
N LYS A 15 7.53 4.27 12.64
CA LYS A 15 7.11 4.86 13.94
C LYS A 15 5.61 4.86 14.20
N VAL A 16 4.81 4.76 13.14
CA VAL A 16 3.37 5.07 13.12
C VAL A 16 2.46 4.19 14.02
N GLN A 17 3.02 3.24 14.75
CA GLN A 17 2.28 2.24 15.53
C GLN A 17 1.64 2.67 16.86
N LYS A 18 1.52 3.96 17.17
CA LYS A 18 1.37 4.42 18.57
C LYS A 18 0.04 5.07 18.97
N GLN A 19 -1.05 4.96 18.20
CA GLN A 19 -2.35 5.45 18.68
C GLN A 19 -3.48 4.42 18.55
N PRO A 20 -4.34 4.29 19.58
CA PRO A 20 -5.41 3.28 19.63
C PRO A 20 -6.49 3.47 18.55
N ASN A 21 -6.57 4.64 17.89
CA ASN A 21 -7.68 4.98 17.00
C ASN A 21 -7.29 5.31 15.55
N ARG A 22 -5.99 5.34 15.19
CA ARG A 22 -5.51 5.50 13.80
C ARG A 22 -4.14 4.88 13.62
N THR A 23 -4.09 3.68 13.05
CA THR A 23 -2.84 3.07 12.57
C THR A 23 -2.62 3.48 11.13
N PHE A 24 -1.66 4.37 10.89
CA PHE A 24 -1.34 4.84 9.54
C PHE A 24 -0.37 3.89 8.80
N ASP A 25 -0.62 2.60 8.88
CA ASP A 25 0.31 1.60 8.36
C ASP A 25 0.33 1.51 6.81
N LEU A 26 -0.52 2.34 6.18
CA LEU A 26 -0.62 2.56 4.75
C LEU A 26 0.08 3.88 4.39
N GLY A 27 1.12 3.79 3.58
CA GLY A 27 1.83 4.92 3.00
C GLY A 27 1.53 5.09 1.52
N LEU A 28 1.59 6.33 1.04
CA LEU A 28 1.51 6.65 -0.39
C LEU A 28 2.81 7.31 -0.85
N ILE A 29 3.37 6.82 -1.95
CA ILE A 29 4.43 7.50 -2.70
C ILE A 29 3.84 7.93 -4.05
N VAL A 30 3.85 9.23 -4.29
CA VAL A 30 3.49 9.81 -5.58
C VAL A 30 4.74 10.26 -6.31
N LYS A 31 4.93 9.73 -7.51
CA LYS A 31 5.99 10.17 -8.42
C LYS A 31 5.50 11.38 -9.22
N GLU A 32 6.13 12.53 -9.03
CA GLU A 32 5.92 13.73 -9.81
C GLU A 32 6.52 13.58 -11.21
N PRO A 33 6.00 14.28 -12.23
CA PRO A 33 6.51 14.20 -13.60
C PRO A 33 7.99 14.57 -13.74
N LYS A 34 8.50 15.44 -12.86
CA LYS A 34 9.89 15.92 -12.87
C LYS A 34 10.85 14.99 -12.11
N SER A 35 10.35 14.04 -11.34
CA SER A 35 11.20 13.16 -10.53
C SER A 35 11.93 12.14 -11.40
N LYS A 36 13.19 11.93 -11.08
CA LYS A 36 14.05 10.91 -11.70
C LYS A 36 14.05 9.58 -10.93
N MET A 37 13.37 9.51 -9.78
CA MET A 37 13.24 8.27 -9.04
C MET A 37 12.24 7.35 -9.75
N SER A 38 12.70 6.14 -10.07
CA SER A 38 11.84 5.07 -10.57
C SER A 38 11.28 4.23 -9.42
N SER A 39 10.15 3.56 -9.64
CA SER A 39 9.59 2.62 -8.66
C SER A 39 10.58 1.53 -8.27
N VAL A 40 11.39 1.06 -9.22
CA VAL A 40 12.48 0.09 -8.97
C VAL A 40 13.50 0.66 -7.98
N LYS A 41 14.01 1.88 -8.21
CA LYS A 41 14.98 2.50 -7.30
C LYS A 41 14.40 2.67 -5.89
N ILE A 42 13.16 3.14 -5.81
CA ILE A 42 12.46 3.32 -4.52
C ILE A 42 12.34 1.98 -3.77
N LEU A 43 11.92 0.92 -4.46
CA LEU A 43 11.81 -0.41 -3.88
C LEU A 43 13.16 -0.93 -3.37
N GLU A 44 14.24 -0.78 -4.15
CA GLU A 44 15.58 -1.21 -3.75
C GLU A 44 16.08 -0.45 -2.50
N GLU A 45 15.76 0.83 -2.37
CA GLU A 45 16.08 1.57 -1.14
C GLU A 45 15.30 1.06 0.08
N ILE A 46 14.02 0.70 -0.08
CA ILE A 46 13.21 0.15 1.01
C ILE A 46 13.70 -1.25 1.41
N LYS A 47 14.10 -2.09 0.44
CA LYS A 47 14.64 -3.44 0.69
C LYS A 47 15.89 -3.46 1.57
N LYS A 48 16.67 -2.38 1.60
CA LYS A 48 17.83 -2.25 2.51
C LYS A 48 17.42 -2.17 3.98
N ILE A 49 16.16 -1.88 4.27
CA ILE A 49 15.66 -1.56 5.61
C ILE A 49 14.60 -2.57 6.08
N ALA A 50 13.76 -3.06 5.16
CA ALA A 50 12.67 -3.99 5.49
C ALA A 50 12.55 -5.09 4.43
N THR A 51 12.10 -6.27 4.87
CA THR A 51 11.71 -7.35 3.95
C THR A 51 10.40 -6.95 3.26
N ILE A 52 10.49 -6.58 1.98
CA ILE A 52 9.38 -6.06 1.19
C ILE A 52 9.19 -6.85 -0.10
N GLU A 53 7.94 -7.13 -0.44
CA GLU A 53 7.56 -7.75 -1.72
C GLU A 53 6.78 -6.75 -2.58
N LYS A 54 6.96 -6.84 -3.90
CA LYS A 54 6.29 -5.96 -4.85
C LYS A 54 5.09 -6.67 -5.46
N ILE A 55 3.96 -5.97 -5.51
CA ILE A 55 2.80 -6.33 -6.32
C ILE A 55 2.64 -5.23 -7.39
N THR A 56 2.47 -5.64 -8.65
CA THR A 56 2.10 -4.71 -9.73
C THR A 56 0.62 -4.93 -10.03
N TYR A 57 -0.18 -3.89 -9.87
CA TYR A 57 -1.61 -3.90 -10.14
C TYR A 57 -1.87 -3.15 -11.44
N ASP A 58 -1.93 -3.91 -12.54
CA ASP A 58 -2.09 -3.40 -13.89
C ASP A 58 -3.31 -4.01 -14.59
N LYS A 59 -3.47 -3.77 -15.89
CA LYS A 59 -4.64 -4.21 -16.66
C LYS A 59 -4.88 -5.71 -16.65
N LEU A 60 -3.84 -6.52 -16.43
CA LEU A 60 -3.96 -7.99 -16.40
C LEU A 60 -4.25 -8.51 -14.99
N SER A 61 -4.11 -7.67 -13.97
CA SER A 61 -4.38 -8.06 -12.59
C SER A 61 -5.88 -8.22 -12.35
N VAL A 62 -6.25 -9.29 -11.66
CA VAL A 62 -7.57 -9.47 -11.05
C VAL A 62 -7.50 -8.99 -9.61
N ASP A 63 -8.56 -8.38 -9.12
CA ASP A 63 -8.55 -7.70 -7.81
C ASP A 63 -8.42 -8.72 -6.67
N GLU A 64 -9.12 -9.85 -6.80
CA GLU A 64 -9.10 -10.98 -5.88
C GLU A 64 -7.69 -11.58 -5.75
N ASP A 65 -6.98 -11.77 -6.87
CA ASP A 65 -5.60 -12.27 -6.87
C ASP A 65 -4.64 -11.31 -6.13
N VAL A 66 -4.86 -10.00 -6.29
CA VAL A 66 -4.05 -9.00 -5.58
C VAL A 66 -4.35 -9.00 -4.09
N ILE A 67 -5.62 -9.14 -3.70
CA ILE A 67 -6.03 -9.27 -2.30
C ILE A 67 -5.42 -10.53 -1.68
N GLU A 68 -5.48 -11.67 -2.37
CA GLU A 68 -4.89 -12.92 -1.90
C GLU A 68 -3.37 -12.79 -1.74
N ASN A 69 -2.69 -12.17 -2.71
CA ASN A 69 -1.25 -11.90 -2.60
C ASN A 69 -0.91 -11.00 -1.41
N LEU A 70 -1.72 -9.96 -1.15
CA LEU A 70 -1.54 -9.11 0.03
C LEU A 70 -1.64 -9.92 1.32
N VAL A 71 -2.68 -10.74 1.46
CA VAL A 71 -2.86 -11.64 2.62
C VAL A 71 -1.66 -12.56 2.78
N ASN A 72 -1.23 -13.25 1.72
CA ASN A 72 -0.12 -14.20 1.75
C ASN A 72 1.23 -13.54 2.13
N ILE A 73 1.46 -12.29 1.74
CA ILE A 73 2.67 -11.54 2.11
C ILE A 73 2.61 -11.11 3.57
N PHE A 74 1.45 -10.62 4.02
CA PHE A 74 1.25 -10.24 5.41
C PHE A 74 1.29 -11.44 6.36
N GLU A 75 0.83 -12.63 5.96
CA GLU A 75 0.96 -13.84 6.80
C GLU A 75 2.44 -14.18 7.08
N LYS A 76 3.37 -13.64 6.28
CA LYS A 76 4.82 -13.78 6.42
C LYS A 76 5.49 -12.58 7.13
N ASP A 77 4.73 -11.66 7.73
CA ASP A 77 5.20 -10.44 8.42
C ASP A 77 6.09 -9.54 7.54
N LYS A 78 5.79 -9.48 6.22
CA LYS A 78 6.53 -8.66 5.26
C LYS A 78 5.81 -7.36 4.93
N TRP A 79 6.57 -6.40 4.40
CA TRP A 79 6.01 -5.19 3.80
C TRP A 79 5.56 -5.47 2.38
N VAL A 80 4.64 -4.65 1.89
CA VAL A 80 4.19 -4.69 0.49
C VAL A 80 4.43 -3.35 -0.18
N PHE A 81 5.00 -3.40 -1.38
CA PHE A 81 5.06 -2.30 -2.33
C PHE A 81 4.05 -2.54 -3.45
N LEU A 82 2.90 -1.89 -3.40
CA LEU A 82 1.83 -2.00 -4.40
C LEU A 82 1.96 -0.88 -5.44
N GLU A 83 2.47 -1.21 -6.62
CA GLU A 83 2.52 -0.27 -7.76
C GLU A 83 1.19 -0.35 -8.54
N ILE A 84 0.40 0.73 -8.51
CA ILE A 84 -0.89 0.79 -9.21
C ILE A 84 -0.72 1.43 -10.59
N LYS A 85 -1.25 0.76 -11.62
CA LYS A 85 -1.22 1.16 -13.04
C LYS A 85 -2.57 1.05 -13.74
N LYS A 86 -3.60 0.56 -13.05
CA LYS A 86 -5.01 0.63 -13.45
C LYS A 86 -5.86 1.18 -12.30
N ASP A 87 -7.05 1.66 -12.62
CA ASP A 87 -7.99 2.12 -11.61
C ASP A 87 -8.31 1.00 -10.62
N ILE A 88 -8.56 1.36 -9.37
CA ILE A 88 -8.75 0.39 -8.29
C ILE A 88 -10.21 -0.04 -8.30
N GLY A 89 -10.47 -1.31 -8.62
CA GLY A 89 -11.82 -1.84 -8.60
C GLY A 89 -12.39 -1.91 -7.18
N SER A 90 -13.72 -2.02 -7.11
CA SER A 90 -14.45 -2.02 -5.84
C SER A 90 -13.94 -3.06 -4.82
N PRO A 91 -13.61 -4.31 -5.20
CA PRO A 91 -13.11 -5.30 -4.24
C PRO A 91 -11.83 -4.85 -3.54
N LEU A 92 -10.79 -4.49 -4.31
CA LEU A 92 -9.52 -4.05 -3.75
C LEU A 92 -9.66 -2.72 -2.99
N LEU A 93 -10.44 -1.77 -3.53
CA LEU A 93 -10.68 -0.49 -2.87
C LEU A 93 -11.35 -0.65 -1.50
N ASN A 94 -12.31 -1.57 -1.39
CA ASN A 94 -12.99 -1.85 -0.13
C ASN A 94 -12.03 -2.43 0.91
N GLN A 95 -11.13 -3.32 0.50
CA GLN A 95 -10.09 -3.84 1.39
C GLN A 95 -9.08 -2.77 1.81
N LEU A 96 -8.66 -1.88 0.90
CA LEU A 96 -7.79 -0.75 1.24
C LEU A 96 -8.46 0.21 2.24
N LYS A 97 -9.76 0.48 2.08
CA LYS A 97 -10.54 1.26 3.06
C LYS A 97 -10.64 0.55 4.40
N HIS A 98 -10.88 -0.76 4.40
CA HIS A 98 -11.00 -1.54 5.63
C HIS A 98 -9.66 -1.55 6.38
N LEU A 99 -8.55 -1.76 5.67
CA LEU A 99 -7.20 -1.62 6.20
C LEU A 99 -6.92 -0.23 6.77
N ALA A 100 -7.27 0.84 6.06
CA ALA A 100 -7.05 2.20 6.52
C ALA A 100 -7.79 2.54 7.82
N ASN A 101 -8.96 1.94 8.05
CA ASN A 101 -9.81 2.24 9.21
C ASN A 101 -9.59 1.26 10.38
N TYR A 102 -9.37 -0.02 10.09
CA TYR A 102 -9.38 -1.10 11.08
C TYR A 102 -8.08 -1.90 11.14
N ASN A 103 -7.15 -1.63 10.23
CA ASN A 103 -5.89 -2.38 10.10
C ASN A 103 -6.10 -3.89 9.92
N SER A 104 -7.20 -4.26 9.26
CA SER A 104 -7.51 -5.66 8.97
C SER A 104 -8.10 -5.81 7.57
N PHE A 105 -7.94 -6.99 7.00
CA PHE A 105 -8.75 -7.49 5.90
C PHE A 105 -9.99 -8.19 6.45
N GLN A 106 -11.09 -8.06 5.72
CA GLN A 106 -12.30 -8.83 5.96
C GLN A 106 -12.76 -9.42 4.62
N LEU A 107 -12.60 -10.73 4.48
CA LEU A 107 -12.94 -11.49 3.27
C LEU A 107 -14.10 -12.43 3.57
N ILE A 108 -15.00 -12.58 2.60
CA ILE A 108 -16.14 -13.49 2.66
C ILE A 108 -15.79 -14.72 1.83
N ASP A 109 -16.21 -15.91 2.28
CA ASP A 109 -15.99 -17.19 1.61
C ASP A 109 -14.51 -17.47 1.27
N TYR A 110 -13.61 -17.17 2.21
CA TYR A 110 -12.16 -17.29 2.02
C TYR A 110 -11.56 -18.35 2.95
N LYS A 111 -10.70 -19.23 2.40
CA LYS A 111 -10.10 -20.38 3.11
C LYS A 111 -11.15 -21.23 3.87
N GLU A 112 -12.26 -21.57 3.21
CA GLU A 112 -13.37 -22.36 3.76
C GLU A 112 -14.07 -21.71 4.98
N LYS A 113 -13.92 -20.39 5.16
CA LYS A 113 -14.61 -19.63 6.19
C LYS A 113 -15.60 -18.66 5.56
N ASP A 114 -16.81 -18.63 6.11
CA ASP A 114 -17.85 -17.65 5.73
C ASP A 114 -17.32 -16.21 5.88
N VAL A 115 -16.58 -15.95 6.96
CA VAL A 115 -15.88 -14.68 7.20
C VAL A 115 -14.47 -14.95 7.69
N PHE A 116 -13.50 -14.48 6.92
CA PHE A 116 -12.09 -14.45 7.29
C PHE A 116 -11.69 -13.02 7.64
N GLU A 117 -11.24 -12.81 8.88
CA GLU A 117 -10.62 -11.57 9.29
C GLU A 117 -9.13 -11.78 9.55
N MET A 118 -8.30 -10.92 8.96
CA MET A 118 -6.86 -10.90 9.21
C MET A 118 -6.43 -9.51 9.61
N LYS A 119 -5.92 -9.37 10.83
CA LYS A 119 -5.23 -8.13 11.24
C LYS A 119 -3.88 -8.06 10.56
N MET A 120 -3.55 -6.90 10.02
CA MET A 120 -2.24 -6.67 9.46
C MET A 120 -1.19 -6.84 10.58
N PRO A 121 -0.10 -7.59 10.34
CA PRO A 121 0.93 -7.80 11.33
C PRO A 121 1.55 -6.50 11.81
N LYS A 122 2.03 -6.50 13.05
CA LYS A 122 2.64 -5.33 13.66
C LYS A 122 3.84 -4.81 12.86
N ASN A 123 4.65 -5.68 12.26
CA ASN A 123 5.84 -5.20 11.56
C ASN A 123 5.60 -4.98 10.07
N SER A 124 4.42 -5.29 9.54
CA SER A 124 4.07 -5.09 8.13
C SER A 124 3.66 -3.67 7.82
N ARG A 125 3.92 -3.21 6.59
CA ARG A 125 3.40 -1.93 6.05
C ARG A 125 2.96 -2.14 4.61
N LEU A 126 1.96 -1.37 4.19
CA LEU A 126 1.57 -1.27 2.79
C LEU A 126 2.01 0.08 2.24
N ILE A 127 2.83 0.07 1.20
CA ILE A 127 3.23 1.28 0.47
C ILE A 127 2.59 1.21 -0.91
N VAL A 128 1.67 2.12 -1.20
CA VAL A 128 1.12 2.29 -2.53
C VAL A 128 1.98 3.28 -3.31
N PHE A 129 2.28 2.95 -4.56
CA PHE A 129 3.04 3.80 -5.47
C PHE A 129 2.23 4.08 -6.74
N ALA A 130 2.18 5.34 -7.15
CA ALA A 130 1.56 5.77 -8.39
C ALA A 130 2.21 7.04 -8.93
N GLU A 131 2.05 7.30 -10.23
CA GLU A 131 2.43 8.59 -10.83
C GLU A 131 1.34 9.65 -10.59
N ARG A 132 1.74 10.91 -10.40
CA ARG A 132 0.82 12.04 -10.16
C ARG A 132 -0.28 12.11 -11.21
N ASP A 133 0.12 12.15 -12.47
CA ASP A 133 -0.79 12.26 -13.62
C ASP A 133 -1.78 11.08 -13.68
N PHE A 134 -1.34 9.90 -13.26
CA PHE A 134 -2.20 8.72 -13.20
C PHE A 134 -3.26 8.88 -12.10
N ILE A 135 -2.87 9.32 -10.90
CA ILE A 135 -3.83 9.55 -9.81
C ILE A 135 -4.89 10.58 -10.23
N GLU A 136 -4.47 11.68 -10.83
CA GLU A 136 -5.38 12.79 -11.16
C GLU A 136 -6.34 12.45 -12.30
N ASN A 137 -5.91 11.65 -13.28
CA ASN A 137 -6.68 11.42 -14.50
C ASN A 137 -7.33 10.04 -14.61
N LYS A 138 -6.90 9.06 -13.79
CA LYS A 138 -7.34 7.65 -13.93
C LYS A 138 -7.95 7.06 -12.67
N ILE A 139 -7.62 7.56 -11.48
CA ILE A 139 -8.23 7.08 -10.24
C ILE A 139 -9.60 7.71 -10.07
N THR A 140 -10.65 6.88 -10.08
CA THR A 140 -12.03 7.37 -9.96
C THR A 140 -12.42 7.69 -8.51
N TYR A 141 -11.74 7.08 -7.54
CA TYR A 141 -12.02 7.32 -6.13
C TYR A 141 -11.48 8.68 -5.65
N THR A 142 -12.38 9.65 -5.50
CA THR A 142 -12.08 11.06 -5.16
C THR A 142 -11.40 11.27 -3.80
N HIS A 143 -11.45 10.28 -2.91
CA HIS A 143 -10.82 10.34 -1.59
C HIS A 143 -9.58 9.46 -1.47
N PHE A 144 -8.96 9.10 -2.60
CA PHE A 144 -7.79 8.21 -2.65
C PHE A 144 -6.69 8.58 -1.65
N TYR A 145 -6.27 9.85 -1.59
CA TYR A 145 -5.25 10.31 -0.64
C TYR A 145 -5.62 10.09 0.83
N ARG A 146 -6.92 10.06 1.17
CA ARG A 146 -7.40 9.90 2.55
C ARG A 146 -7.26 8.47 3.08
N LEU A 147 -6.96 7.51 2.21
CA LEU A 147 -6.69 6.12 2.60
C LEU A 147 -5.32 5.96 3.28
N PHE A 148 -4.42 6.92 3.09
CA PHE A 148 -3.03 6.82 3.49
C PHE A 148 -2.73 7.80 4.61
N GLY A 149 -1.80 7.46 5.49
CA GLY A 149 -1.26 8.43 6.43
C GLY A 149 -0.07 9.17 5.84
N PRO A 150 1.16 8.65 5.99
CA PRO A 150 2.31 9.26 5.34
C PRO A 150 2.11 9.29 3.83
N THR A 151 2.23 10.48 3.26
CA THR A 151 2.28 10.68 1.81
C THR A 151 3.58 11.36 1.46
N LEU A 152 4.32 10.78 0.53
CA LEU A 152 5.55 11.31 -0.02
C LEU A 152 5.31 11.68 -1.48
N SER A 153 5.64 12.92 -1.85
CA SER A 153 5.68 13.36 -3.24
C SER A 153 7.14 13.56 -3.64
N LEU A 154 7.59 12.78 -4.61
CA LEU A 154 8.96 12.79 -5.16
C LEU A 154 8.97 13.55 -6.46
#